data_AF-A0A9X2REZ7-F1
#
_entry.id   AF-A0A9X2REZ7-F1
#
_cell.length_a   1.000
_cell.length_b   1.000
_cell.length_c   1.000
_cell.angle_alpha   90.00
_cell.angle_beta   90.00
_cell.angle_gamma   90.00
#
_symmetry.space_group_name_H-M   'P 1'
#
loop_
_entity.id
_entity.type
_entity.pdbx_description
1 polymer ?
#
loop_
_entity_poly.entity_id
_entity_poly.type
_entity_poly.pdbx_seq_one_letter_code
_entity_poly.pdbx_strand_id
1 'polypeptide(L)'
;MSKGLKTKIFEIRNTIGKLIKDKENPFYHSAYFDINSLLDETHGFFETNKLLLTQPIKNGEVYSIIEDLETGDTMESSIPLPNIEDPQKIGSAITYYRRYTLKALLALSEEDDDANKASSKKKPVGKSQYDDKPWLNKTEFKSDKLTEDWKNVTNALSSGKCDMAYVYSKFKVNKDLKAELESIANKNGVPA
;
A
#
# COMPACT_ATOMS: atom_id res chain seq x y z
N MET A 1 -8.82 9.30 -40.28
CA MET A 1 -9.05 7.95 -39.72
C MET A 1 -8.85 8.04 -38.23
N SER A 2 -9.71 7.41 -37.40
CA SER A 2 -9.43 7.35 -35.96
C SER A 2 -8.17 6.51 -35.71
N LYS A 3 -7.41 6.85 -34.66
CA LYS A 3 -6.25 6.06 -34.26
C LYS A 3 -6.75 4.71 -33.74
N GLY A 4 -6.11 3.61 -34.14
CA GLY A 4 -6.45 2.29 -33.59
C GLY A 4 -6.00 2.13 -32.14
N LEU A 5 -6.61 1.17 -31.42
CA LEU A 5 -6.37 0.88 -30.01
C LEU A 5 -4.88 0.83 -29.65
N LYS A 6 -4.07 0.10 -30.43
CA LYS A 6 -2.62 -0.06 -30.16
C LYS A 6 -1.88 1.27 -30.17
N THR A 7 -2.25 2.20 -31.06
CA THR A 7 -1.65 3.53 -31.14
C THR A 7 -2.05 4.37 -29.92
N LYS A 8 -3.34 4.35 -29.54
CA LYS A 8 -3.82 5.05 -28.33
C LYS A 8 -3.10 4.55 -27.08
N ILE A 9 -2.99 3.23 -26.90
CA ILE A 9 -2.25 2.63 -25.78
C ILE A 9 -0.77 3.02 -25.80
N PHE A 10 -0.12 3.02 -26.96
CA PHE A 10 1.28 3.46 -27.08
C PHE A 10 1.48 4.90 -26.63
N GLU A 11 0.59 5.82 -27.00
CA GLU A 11 0.64 7.23 -26.60
C GLU A 11 0.41 7.41 -25.10
N ILE A 12 -0.54 6.67 -24.53
CA ILE A 12 -0.82 6.66 -23.09
C ILE A 12 0.42 6.18 -22.32
N ARG A 13 1.03 5.07 -22.74
CA ARG A 13 2.26 4.52 -22.12
C ARG A 13 3.41 5.52 -22.13
N ASN A 14 3.62 6.21 -23.24
CA ASN A 14 4.67 7.24 -23.33
C ASN A 14 4.38 8.43 -22.41
N THR A 15 3.11 8.80 -22.24
CA THR A 15 2.71 9.90 -21.36
C THR A 15 2.93 9.52 -19.90
N ILE A 16 2.49 8.33 -19.50
CA ILE A 16 2.72 7.80 -18.15
C ILE A 16 4.23 7.69 -17.85
N GLY A 17 5.01 7.18 -18.80
CA GLY A 17 6.47 7.07 -18.64
C GLY A 17 7.18 8.41 -18.44
N LYS A 18 6.64 9.51 -18.99
CA LYS A 18 7.14 10.87 -18.72
C LYS A 18 6.77 11.35 -17.32
N LEU A 19 5.50 11.17 -16.92
CA LEU A 19 5.02 11.54 -15.58
C LEU A 19 5.80 10.87 -14.45
N ILE A 20 6.15 9.59 -14.63
CA ILE A 20 6.96 8.85 -13.65
C ILE A 20 8.37 9.45 -13.52
N LYS A 21 8.99 9.86 -14.63
CA LYS A 21 10.33 10.47 -14.63
C LYS A 21 10.35 11.88 -14.05
N ASP A 22 9.27 12.63 -14.24
CA ASP A 22 9.16 14.00 -13.73
C ASP A 22 8.85 14.05 -12.22
N LYS A 23 8.33 12.96 -11.63
CA LYS A 23 8.09 12.80 -10.19
C LYS A 23 9.24 12.05 -9.49
N GLU A 24 10.48 12.53 -9.58
CA GLU A 24 11.49 12.18 -8.56
C GLU A 24 11.13 12.87 -7.23
N ASN A 25 10.48 12.13 -6.33
CA ASN A 25 10.06 12.66 -5.03
C ASN A 25 11.19 12.51 -3.99
N PRO A 26 11.75 13.61 -3.44
CA PRO A 26 12.87 13.57 -2.50
C PRO A 26 12.55 12.97 -1.12
N PHE A 27 11.30 12.56 -0.85
CA PHE A 27 10.86 12.11 0.48
C PHE A 27 10.55 10.61 0.60
N TYR A 28 10.60 9.84 -0.48
CA TYR A 28 10.32 8.40 -0.44
C TYR A 28 11.46 7.60 -1.06
N HIS A 29 12.28 6.96 -0.21
CA HIS A 29 13.24 5.90 -0.61
C HIS A 29 12.52 4.60 -0.97
N SER A 30 11.44 4.69 -1.71
CA SER A 30 10.62 3.57 -2.14
C SER A 30 10.09 3.93 -3.50
N ALA A 31 10.67 3.33 -4.54
CA ALA A 31 10.28 3.45 -5.95
C ALA A 31 8.89 2.82 -6.25
N TYR A 32 8.03 2.74 -5.24
CA TYR A 32 6.63 2.37 -5.40
C TYR A 32 5.88 3.67 -5.60
N PHE A 33 5.83 4.14 -6.85
CA PHE A 33 4.85 5.14 -7.26
C PHE A 33 3.49 4.66 -6.73
N ASP A 34 2.82 5.48 -5.92
CA ASP A 34 1.55 5.07 -5.31
C ASP A 34 0.58 4.72 -6.43
N ILE A 35 0.36 3.43 -6.51
CA ILE A 35 -0.25 2.76 -7.63
C ILE A 35 -1.75 3.08 -7.73
N ASN A 36 -2.33 3.59 -6.64
CA ASN A 36 -3.66 4.18 -6.64
C ASN A 36 -3.66 5.53 -7.37
N SER A 37 -2.69 6.39 -7.04
CA SER A 37 -2.49 7.66 -7.76
C SER A 37 -2.25 7.47 -9.27
N LEU A 38 -1.56 6.39 -9.67
CA LEU A 38 -1.37 6.07 -11.09
C LEU A 38 -2.67 5.66 -11.78
N LEU A 39 -3.52 4.90 -11.09
CA LEU A 39 -4.82 4.48 -11.62
C LEU A 39 -5.73 5.68 -11.86
N ASP A 40 -5.80 6.60 -10.90
CA ASP A 40 -6.59 7.83 -11.02
C ASP A 40 -6.10 8.69 -12.21
N GLU A 41 -4.78 8.80 -12.41
CA GLU A 41 -4.22 9.48 -13.58
C GLU A 41 -4.53 8.73 -14.90
N THR A 42 -4.52 7.39 -14.90
CA THR A 42 -4.85 6.59 -16.10
C THR A 42 -6.29 6.75 -16.56
N HIS A 43 -7.23 6.98 -15.63
CA HIS A 43 -8.64 7.19 -15.98
C HIS A 43 -8.83 8.40 -16.90
N GLY A 44 -8.19 9.54 -16.60
CA GLY A 44 -8.29 10.73 -17.45
C GLY A 44 -7.73 10.51 -18.86
N PHE A 45 -6.67 9.70 -18.98
CA PHE A 45 -6.12 9.33 -20.28
C PHE A 45 -7.03 8.41 -21.08
N PHE A 46 -7.70 7.46 -20.43
CA PHE A 46 -8.65 6.57 -21.10
C PHE A 46 -9.87 7.32 -21.61
N GLU A 47 -10.47 8.20 -20.79
CA GLU A 47 -11.63 9.01 -21.20
C GLU A 47 -11.31 9.88 -22.42
N THR A 48 -10.17 10.59 -22.40
CA THR A 48 -9.74 11.46 -23.51
C THR A 48 -9.54 10.69 -24.82
N ASN A 49 -9.16 9.41 -24.73
CA ASN A 49 -8.93 8.54 -25.89
C ASN A 49 -10.14 7.66 -26.24
N LYS A 50 -11.29 7.85 -25.58
CA LYS A 50 -12.50 7.01 -25.70
C LYS A 50 -12.20 5.52 -25.50
N LEU A 51 -11.36 5.23 -24.51
CA LEU A 51 -11.07 3.87 -24.07
C LEU A 51 -11.89 3.58 -22.81
N LEU A 52 -12.50 2.40 -22.76
CA LEU A 52 -13.21 1.90 -21.60
C LEU A 52 -12.38 0.83 -20.91
N LEU A 53 -11.99 1.07 -19.67
CA LEU A 53 -11.41 0.04 -18.79
C LEU A 53 -12.52 -0.65 -18.01
N THR A 54 -12.59 -1.97 -18.09
CA THR A 54 -13.39 -2.81 -17.19
C THR A 54 -12.52 -3.86 -16.51
N GLN A 55 -12.90 -4.24 -15.28
CA GLN A 55 -12.14 -5.21 -14.50
C GLN A 55 -13.02 -6.31 -13.87
N PRO A 56 -13.68 -7.13 -14.72
CA PRO A 56 -14.58 -8.18 -14.26
C PRO A 56 -13.81 -9.35 -13.66
N ILE A 57 -14.53 -10.16 -12.90
CA ILE A 57 -14.11 -11.53 -12.55
C ILE A 57 -14.90 -12.45 -13.47
N LYS A 58 -14.22 -13.21 -14.33
CA LYS A 58 -14.83 -14.23 -15.21
C LYS A 58 -14.00 -15.51 -15.13
N ASN A 59 -14.65 -16.66 -15.14
CA ASN A 59 -13.99 -17.98 -15.11
C ASN A 59 -12.97 -18.17 -13.99
N GLY A 60 -13.20 -17.57 -12.82
CA GLY A 60 -12.27 -17.67 -11.68
C GLY A 60 -11.00 -16.84 -11.83
N GLU A 61 -10.93 -15.90 -12.77
CA GLU A 61 -9.79 -15.00 -12.93
C GLU A 61 -10.24 -13.54 -12.85
N VAL A 62 -9.33 -12.69 -12.38
CA VAL A 62 -9.49 -11.24 -12.44
C VAL A 62 -8.97 -10.77 -13.78
N TYR A 63 -9.77 -10.01 -14.51
CA TYR A 63 -9.38 -9.41 -15.78
C TYR A 63 -9.16 -7.91 -15.64
N SER A 64 -8.30 -7.37 -16.51
CA SER A 64 -8.41 -6.00 -17.00
C SER A 64 -8.66 -6.06 -18.49
N ILE A 65 -9.64 -5.29 -18.98
CA ILE A 65 -10.03 -5.23 -20.39
C ILE A 65 -10.12 -3.77 -20.77
N ILE A 66 -9.37 -3.37 -21.79
CA ILE A 66 -9.46 -2.04 -22.40
C ILE A 66 -10.14 -2.22 -23.75
N GLU A 67 -11.27 -1.55 -23.94
CA GLU A 67 -12.03 -1.50 -25.18
C GLU A 67 -11.91 -0.11 -25.83
N ASP A 68 -11.64 -0.06 -27.13
CA ASP A 68 -11.74 1.17 -27.91
C ASP A 68 -13.19 1.37 -28.36
N LEU A 69 -13.86 2.37 -27.79
CA LEU A 69 -15.27 2.63 -28.07
C LEU A 69 -15.53 3.09 -29.51
N GLU A 70 -14.49 3.48 -30.26
CA GLU A 70 -14.63 3.89 -31.65
C GLU A 70 -14.46 2.73 -32.64
N THR A 71 -13.61 1.75 -32.32
CA THR A 71 -13.32 0.62 -33.22
C THR A 71 -13.91 -0.71 -32.76
N GLY A 72 -14.24 -0.85 -31.47
CA GLY A 72 -14.62 -2.10 -30.83
C GLY A 72 -13.44 -3.04 -30.55
N ASP A 73 -12.20 -2.62 -30.85
CA ASP A 73 -11.02 -3.42 -30.56
C ASP A 73 -10.81 -3.53 -29.05
N THR A 74 -10.30 -4.68 -28.61
CA THR A 74 -10.03 -4.94 -27.19
C THR A 74 -8.61 -5.42 -26.95
N MET A 75 -8.12 -5.16 -25.74
CA MET A 75 -6.88 -5.71 -25.19
C MET A 75 -7.13 -6.11 -23.74
N GLU A 76 -6.74 -7.33 -23.37
CA GLU A 76 -6.97 -7.85 -22.01
C GLU A 76 -5.76 -8.56 -21.40
N SER A 77 -5.76 -8.62 -20.08
CA SER A 77 -4.87 -9.45 -19.27
C SER A 77 -5.67 -10.04 -18.11
N SER A 78 -5.21 -11.18 -17.59
CA SER A 78 -5.86 -11.83 -16.46
C SER A 78 -4.87 -12.48 -15.49
N ILE A 79 -5.33 -12.67 -14.26
CA ILE A 79 -4.66 -13.46 -13.22
C ILE A 79 -5.68 -14.40 -12.57
N PRO A 80 -5.43 -15.71 -12.50
CA PRO A 80 -6.30 -16.66 -11.79
C PRO A 80 -6.43 -16.31 -10.31
N LEU A 81 -7.66 -16.36 -9.78
CA LEU A 81 -7.89 -16.15 -8.36
C LEU A 81 -7.27 -17.28 -7.53
N PRO A 82 -6.70 -16.96 -6.35
CA PRO A 82 -6.24 -17.97 -5.43
C PRO A 82 -7.44 -18.66 -4.78
N ASN A 83 -7.26 -19.91 -4.37
CA ASN A 83 -8.26 -20.62 -3.57
C ASN A 83 -8.19 -20.12 -2.11
N ILE A 84 -8.98 -19.10 -1.78
CA ILE A 84 -9.08 -18.50 -0.44
C ILE A 84 -10.56 -18.46 -0.02
N GLU A 85 -10.88 -19.14 1.08
CA GLU A 85 -12.26 -19.19 1.61
C GLU A 85 -12.66 -17.93 2.38
N ASP A 86 -11.68 -17.23 2.96
CA ASP A 86 -11.88 -16.00 3.74
C ASP A 86 -12.30 -14.84 2.82
N PRO A 87 -13.53 -14.29 2.97
CA PRO A 87 -14.05 -13.24 2.11
C PRO A 87 -13.25 -11.93 2.11
N GLN A 88 -12.62 -11.60 3.24
CA GLN A 88 -11.83 -10.37 3.36
C GLN A 88 -10.48 -10.53 2.65
N LYS A 89 -9.85 -11.69 2.79
CA LYS A 89 -8.57 -12.00 2.12
C LYS A 89 -8.74 -12.14 0.62
N ILE A 90 -9.81 -12.77 0.14
CA ILE A 90 -10.08 -12.84 -1.31
C ILE A 90 -10.39 -11.45 -1.88
N GLY A 91 -11.15 -10.60 -1.18
CA GLY A 91 -11.40 -9.21 -1.59
C GLY A 91 -10.10 -8.39 -1.69
N SER A 92 -9.18 -8.61 -0.76
CA SER A 92 -7.83 -8.03 -0.82
C SER A 92 -7.07 -8.53 -2.05
N ALA A 93 -7.05 -9.84 -2.29
CA ALA A 93 -6.38 -10.43 -3.46
C ALA A 93 -6.93 -9.90 -4.79
N ILE A 94 -8.26 -9.79 -4.93
CA ILE A 94 -8.93 -9.21 -6.10
C ILE A 94 -8.44 -7.77 -6.35
N THR A 95 -8.41 -6.95 -5.30
CA THR A 95 -7.97 -5.55 -5.40
C THR A 95 -6.53 -5.45 -5.88
N TYR A 96 -5.65 -6.33 -5.37
CA TYR A 96 -4.27 -6.43 -5.86
C TYR A 96 -4.24 -6.90 -7.33
N TYR A 97 -4.95 -7.95 -7.71
CA TYR A 97 -4.85 -8.49 -9.07
C TYR A 97 -5.37 -7.54 -10.15
N ARG A 98 -6.43 -6.76 -9.88
CA ARG A 98 -6.90 -5.70 -10.78
C ARG A 98 -5.79 -4.72 -11.13
N ARG A 99 -5.03 -4.32 -10.13
CA ARG A 99 -3.88 -3.44 -10.28
C ARG A 99 -2.75 -4.07 -11.12
N TYR A 100 -2.39 -5.32 -10.85
CA TYR A 100 -1.33 -6.01 -11.59
C TYR A 100 -1.70 -6.31 -13.04
N THR A 101 -2.93 -6.76 -13.29
CA THR A 101 -3.44 -7.00 -14.66
C THR A 101 -3.40 -5.72 -15.50
N LEU A 102 -3.86 -4.59 -14.98
CA LEU A 102 -3.79 -3.32 -15.72
C LEU A 102 -2.33 -2.90 -15.96
N LYS A 103 -1.46 -3.05 -14.98
CA LYS A 103 -0.03 -2.75 -15.14
C LYS A 103 0.64 -3.60 -16.20
N ALA A 104 0.31 -4.89 -16.25
CA ALA A 104 0.81 -5.80 -17.28
C ALA A 104 0.34 -5.35 -18.67
N LEU A 105 -0.93 -4.96 -18.81
CA LEU A 105 -1.48 -4.43 -20.07
C LEU A 105 -0.77 -3.18 -20.56
N LEU A 106 -0.53 -2.25 -19.65
CA LEU A 106 0.14 -0.98 -19.95
C LEU A 106 1.67 -1.13 -19.96
N ALA A 107 2.19 -2.33 -19.69
CA ALA A 107 3.62 -2.65 -19.56
C ALA A 107 4.38 -1.53 -18.83
N LEU A 108 3.88 -1.23 -17.63
CA LEU A 108 4.44 -0.25 -16.70
C LEU A 108 5.51 -0.94 -15.87
N SER A 109 6.77 -0.53 -16.05
CA SER A 109 7.90 -1.05 -15.29
C SER A 109 7.77 -0.70 -13.81
N GLU A 110 8.08 -1.65 -12.94
CA GLU A 110 8.53 -1.35 -11.58
C GLU A 110 10.06 -1.29 -11.63
N GLU A 111 10.71 -0.39 -10.88
CA GLU A 111 12.13 -0.59 -10.61
C GLU A 111 12.26 -1.91 -9.84
N ASP A 112 12.86 -2.87 -10.51
CA ASP A 112 13.01 -4.26 -10.06
C ASP A 112 13.92 -4.32 -8.84
N ASP A 113 13.33 -4.20 -7.64
CA ASP A 113 13.98 -4.49 -6.36
C ASP A 113 13.85 -5.98 -5.98
N ASP A 114 13.79 -6.88 -6.97
CA ASP A 114 13.57 -8.32 -6.76
C ASP A 114 14.84 -9.18 -6.85
N ALA A 115 16.01 -8.60 -6.54
CA ALA A 115 17.18 -9.39 -6.16
C ALA A 115 17.23 -9.73 -4.66
N ASN A 116 16.37 -9.15 -3.81
CA ASN A 116 16.40 -9.40 -2.35
C ASN A 116 15.07 -9.79 -1.70
N LYS A 117 13.91 -9.73 -2.37
CA LYS A 117 12.62 -10.04 -1.71
C LYS A 117 12.02 -11.40 -2.11
N ALA A 118 12.17 -11.87 -3.35
CA ALA A 118 11.67 -13.19 -3.76
C ALA A 118 12.61 -14.38 -3.46
N SER A 119 13.86 -14.14 -3.03
CA SER A 119 14.85 -15.20 -2.74
C SER A 119 15.29 -15.26 -1.28
N SER A 120 14.40 -15.00 -0.33
CA SER A 120 14.62 -15.54 1.02
C SER A 120 14.27 -17.03 1.01
N LYS A 121 15.23 -17.85 0.54
CA LYS A 121 15.26 -19.29 0.81
C LYS A 121 14.86 -19.49 2.27
N LYS A 122 13.88 -20.36 2.50
CA LYS A 122 13.54 -20.92 3.82
C LYS A 122 14.83 -21.39 4.49
N LYS A 123 15.46 -20.53 5.30
CA LYS A 123 16.43 -20.96 6.29
C LYS A 123 15.64 -21.62 7.41
N PRO A 124 16.12 -22.73 7.97
CA PRO A 124 15.38 -23.50 8.96
C PRO A 124 14.96 -22.57 10.09
N VAL A 125 13.71 -22.75 10.52
CA VAL A 125 13.02 -21.97 11.54
C VAL A 125 13.83 -21.99 12.83
N GLY A 126 14.72 -21.00 12.98
CA GLY A 126 15.05 -20.41 14.26
C GLY A 126 13.92 -19.45 14.59
N LYS A 127 13.15 -19.77 15.62
CA LYS A 127 11.97 -19.05 16.11
C LYS A 127 12.16 -17.52 16.03
N SER A 128 11.57 -16.86 15.02
CA SER A 128 11.27 -15.43 15.14
C SER A 128 10.02 -15.31 15.99
N GLN A 129 10.16 -14.85 17.23
CA GLN A 129 9.03 -14.40 18.03
C GLN A 129 8.34 -13.29 17.25
N TYR A 130 7.16 -13.58 16.71
CA TYR A 130 6.23 -12.55 16.28
C TYR A 130 6.00 -11.64 17.47
N ASP A 131 6.40 -10.38 17.33
CA ASP A 131 6.22 -9.40 18.38
C ASP A 131 4.75 -8.94 18.36
N ASP A 132 3.91 -9.73 19.04
CA ASP A 132 2.44 -9.66 19.12
C ASP A 132 1.91 -8.45 19.91
N LYS A 133 2.76 -7.42 20.10
CA LYS A 133 2.41 -6.22 20.84
C LYS A 133 1.33 -5.40 20.12
N PRO A 134 0.29 -4.95 20.84
CA PRO A 134 -0.72 -4.03 20.30
C PRO A 134 -0.12 -2.63 20.07
N TRP A 135 -0.74 -1.86 19.16
CA TRP A 135 -0.42 -0.46 18.97
C TRP A 135 -0.99 0.38 20.12
N LEU A 136 -0.17 1.26 20.68
CA LEU A 136 -0.62 2.24 21.64
C LEU A 136 -1.36 3.36 20.91
N ASN A 137 -2.67 3.47 21.13
CA ASN A 137 -3.52 4.50 20.54
C ASN A 137 -3.89 5.55 21.59
N LYS A 138 -3.79 6.83 21.24
CA LYS A 138 -4.13 7.93 22.16
C LYS A 138 -5.64 8.04 22.40
N THR A 139 -6.43 7.99 21.33
CA THR A 139 -7.89 8.11 21.38
C THR A 139 -8.59 6.90 20.81
N GLU A 140 -9.86 6.72 21.18
CA GLU A 140 -10.77 5.77 20.54
C GLU A 140 -11.05 6.18 19.08
N PHE A 141 -11.39 5.20 18.23
CA PHE A 141 -11.65 5.46 16.81
C PHE A 141 -12.79 6.47 16.63
N LYS A 142 -12.50 7.58 15.92
CA LYS A 142 -13.45 8.69 15.66
C LYS A 142 -14.02 9.32 16.94
N SER A 143 -13.25 9.38 18.01
CA SER A 143 -13.62 10.01 19.27
C SER A 143 -12.44 10.76 19.87
N ASP A 144 -12.71 11.84 20.61
CA ASP A 144 -11.68 12.57 21.38
C ASP A 144 -11.41 11.92 22.75
N LYS A 145 -12.13 10.84 23.08
CA LYS A 145 -11.96 10.10 24.32
C LYS A 145 -10.64 9.34 24.33
N LEU A 146 -9.82 9.58 25.35
CA LEU A 146 -8.55 8.88 25.55
C LEU A 146 -8.76 7.40 25.84
N THR A 147 -7.93 6.54 25.24
CA THR A 147 -7.93 5.10 25.53
C THR A 147 -7.42 4.83 26.95
N GLU A 148 -7.81 3.68 27.50
CA GLU A 148 -7.39 3.29 28.84
C GLU A 148 -5.90 2.97 28.89
N ASP A 149 -5.36 2.31 27.85
CA ASP A 149 -3.93 2.05 27.72
C ASP A 149 -3.11 3.34 27.70
N TRP A 150 -3.59 4.37 26.99
CA TRP A 150 -2.92 5.67 26.96
C TRP A 150 -2.86 6.32 28.35
N LYS A 151 -3.98 6.33 29.10
CA LYS A 151 -4.01 6.88 30.45
C LYS A 151 -3.09 6.11 31.40
N ASN A 152 -3.10 4.78 31.32
CA ASN A 152 -2.28 3.93 32.17
C ASN A 152 -0.78 4.12 31.91
N VAL A 153 -0.37 4.18 30.64
CA VAL A 153 1.02 4.41 30.25
C VAL A 153 1.49 5.81 30.69
N THR A 154 0.71 6.85 30.40
CA THR A 154 1.10 8.23 30.76
C THR A 154 1.14 8.46 32.26
N ASN A 155 0.22 7.86 33.04
CA ASN A 155 0.27 7.90 34.50
C ASN A 155 1.47 7.14 35.07
N ALA A 156 1.81 5.98 34.51
CA ALA A 156 2.95 5.18 34.96
C ALA A 156 4.29 5.87 34.66
N LEU A 157 4.44 6.46 33.47
CA LEU A 157 5.60 7.29 33.11
C LEU A 157 5.69 8.54 33.99
N SER A 158 4.56 9.23 34.21
CA SER A 158 4.51 10.45 35.03
C SER A 158 4.81 10.21 36.51
N SER A 159 4.64 8.98 37.00
CA SER A 159 4.95 8.61 38.38
C SER A 159 6.30 7.90 38.53
N GLY A 160 7.08 7.78 37.44
CA GLY A 160 8.36 7.07 37.42
C GLY A 160 8.23 5.56 37.66
N LYS A 161 7.02 4.99 37.56
CA LYS A 161 6.75 3.56 37.75
C LYS A 161 7.20 2.71 36.56
N CYS A 162 7.39 3.32 35.40
CA CYS A 162 7.99 2.69 34.23
C CYS A 162 8.79 3.71 33.43
N ASP A 163 9.60 3.22 32.50
CA ASP A 163 10.38 4.01 31.54
C ASP A 163 9.93 3.72 30.10
N MET A 164 10.54 4.42 29.14
CA MET A 164 10.24 4.20 27.72
C MET A 164 10.58 2.78 27.26
N ALA A 165 11.61 2.15 27.84
CA ALA A 165 11.97 0.77 27.51
C ALA A 165 10.84 -0.21 27.87
N TYR A 166 10.22 -0.03 29.04
CA TYR A 166 9.06 -0.80 29.45
C TYR A 166 7.87 -0.58 28.51
N VAL A 167 7.62 0.66 28.06
CA VAL A 167 6.53 0.95 27.10
C VAL A 167 6.77 0.22 25.78
N TYR A 168 7.98 0.26 25.22
CA TYR A 168 8.32 -0.49 24.01
C TYR A 168 8.30 -2.00 24.21
N SER A 169 8.48 -2.49 25.45
CA SER A 169 8.33 -3.91 25.80
C SER A 169 6.89 -4.39 25.81
N LYS A 170 5.90 -3.49 25.82
CA LYS A 170 4.46 -3.81 25.87
C LYS A 170 3.66 -3.33 24.65
N PHE A 171 4.08 -2.27 23.98
CA PHE A 171 3.33 -1.65 22.90
C PHE A 171 4.19 -1.29 21.69
N LYS A 172 3.55 -1.22 20.51
CA LYS A 172 4.07 -0.53 19.33
C LYS A 172 3.65 0.94 19.41
N VAL A 173 4.60 1.86 19.25
CA VAL A 173 4.38 3.30 19.40
C VAL A 173 4.75 4.00 18.10
N ASN A 174 3.89 4.87 17.59
CA ASN A 174 4.16 5.66 16.39
C ASN A 174 5.06 6.88 16.72
N LYS A 175 5.59 7.53 15.67
CA LYS A 175 6.56 8.64 15.82
C LYS A 175 5.99 9.84 16.57
N ASP A 176 4.72 10.16 16.38
CA ASP A 176 4.07 11.33 16.97
C ASP A 176 3.84 11.13 18.48
N LEU A 177 3.36 9.95 18.86
CA LEU A 177 3.12 9.59 20.26
C LEU A 177 4.43 9.39 21.02
N LYS A 178 5.50 8.95 20.35
CA LYS A 178 6.82 8.80 20.95
C LYS A 178 7.32 10.12 21.55
N ALA A 179 7.26 11.22 20.78
CA ALA A 179 7.74 12.52 21.25
C ALA A 179 6.95 13.02 22.47
N GLU A 180 5.65 12.75 22.51
CA GLU A 180 4.78 13.10 23.63
C GLU A 180 5.12 12.27 24.88
N LEU A 181 5.32 10.96 24.74
CA LEU A 181 5.68 10.07 25.86
C LEU A 181 7.08 10.36 26.40
N GLU A 182 8.05 10.68 25.53
CA GLU A 182 9.40 11.09 25.94
C GLU A 182 9.37 12.42 26.70
N SER A 183 8.52 13.37 26.29
CA SER A 183 8.32 14.62 27.04
C SER A 183 7.73 14.36 28.44
N ILE A 184 6.80 13.41 28.56
CA ILE A 184 6.20 13.01 29.83
C ILE A 184 7.23 12.31 30.74
N ALA A 185 8.04 11.41 30.18
CA ALA A 185 9.11 10.71 30.91
C ALA A 185 10.19 11.69 31.41
N ASN A 186 10.60 12.64 30.57
CA ASN A 186 11.67 13.59 30.88
C ASN A 186 11.25 14.68 31.89
N LYS A 187 9.95 14.93 32.08
CA LYS A 187 9.45 15.88 33.09
C LYS A 187 9.67 15.41 34.53
N ASN A 188 10.03 14.15 34.77
CA ASN A 188 10.24 13.60 36.12
C ASN A 188 11.67 13.11 36.42
N GLY A 189 12.65 13.38 35.56
CA GLY A 189 14.08 13.30 35.88
C GLY A 189 14.59 12.01 36.54
N VAL A 190 15.12 11.09 35.75
CA VAL A 190 16.25 10.25 36.18
C VAL A 190 17.37 10.47 35.14
N PRO A 191 18.58 10.92 35.57
CA PRO A 191 19.63 11.36 34.67
C PRO A 191 20.22 10.22 33.83
N ALA A 192 20.86 10.65 32.72
CA ALA A 192 21.53 9.88 31.68
C ALA A 192 22.47 8.77 32.18
#